data_AF-A0A0V1JXJ9-F1
#
_entry.id   AF-A0A0V1JXJ9-F1
#
_cell.length_a   1.000
_cell.length_b   1.000
_cell.length_c   1.000
_cell.angle_alpha   90.00
_cell.angle_beta   90.00
_cell.angle_gamma   90.00
#
_symmetry.space_group_name_H-M   'P 1'
#
loop_
_entity.id
_entity.type
_entity.pdbx_description
1 polymer ?
#
loop_
_entity_poly.entity_id
_entity_poly.type
_entity_poly.pdbx_seq_one_letter_code
_entity_poly.pdbx_strand_id
1 'polypeptide(L)'
;LFLFRLFFVFTLCNQKTVAISSFWSKGTCLLIFLRRFGCRVCAHHTMLLNELLPALMQKHIRCVAIVQEKEEIEDLKNRNLWNGELFYTLDKSVYADLGIQSTNSWNLFSSLFCKKSHTMVNEANAIPGDFHGDLYQLGGVFVVDKTGQCLYEFRQNSFTVSPDVQTVARVMKLFEVMFSCMMMEILKQGLKLFGTIVCSGCVFYVFNEQFYSITLCKGSSMEPTIHDGELLIVKSLVSQTKTTSRGDVVVAVSPEEPSIFICKRVVAVEGEPQPSHEYRRIRTGHVWLEGDNKRFSRDSRHYGDVPFALLKGKIWPWKNRGTIY
;
A
#
# COMPACT_ATOMS: atom_id res chain seq x y z
N LEU A 1 -40.39 14.83 7.32
CA LEU A 1 -41.72 14.20 7.57
C LEU A 1 -42.58 14.02 6.31
N PHE A 2 -42.45 14.86 5.26
CA PHE A 2 -43.30 14.78 4.04
C PHE A 2 -42.77 13.91 2.90
N LEU A 3 -41.47 13.55 2.91
CA LEU A 3 -40.75 13.03 1.74
C LEU A 3 -41.24 11.69 1.16
N PHE A 4 -42.10 10.93 1.83
CA PHE A 4 -42.50 9.61 1.28
C PHE A 4 -44.01 9.32 1.34
N ARG A 5 -44.85 10.29 1.71
CA ARG A 5 -46.27 10.01 2.02
C ARG A 5 -47.18 9.83 0.81
N LEU A 6 -46.78 10.28 -0.38
CA LEU A 6 -47.63 10.32 -1.57
C LEU A 6 -47.11 9.51 -2.77
N PHE A 7 -46.01 8.77 -2.62
CA PHE A 7 -45.42 8.02 -3.72
C PHE A 7 -45.96 6.61 -3.82
N PHE A 8 -46.14 6.17 -5.06
CA PHE A 8 -46.61 4.85 -5.41
C PHE A 8 -45.58 4.12 -6.27
N VAL A 9 -45.38 2.84 -5.98
CA VAL A 9 -44.49 1.94 -6.72
C VAL A 9 -45.25 0.70 -7.15
N PHE A 10 -44.77 0.03 -8.19
CA PHE A 10 -45.42 -1.14 -8.76
C PHE A 10 -44.76 -2.43 -8.28
N THR A 11 -45.60 -3.42 -7.99
CA THR A 11 -45.17 -4.81 -7.74
C THR A 11 -44.83 -5.52 -9.04
N LEU A 12 -43.85 -6.42 -8.99
CA LEU A 12 -43.37 -7.16 -10.16
C LEU A 12 -44.38 -8.15 -10.71
N CYS A 13 -45.07 -8.89 -9.84
CA CYS A 13 -45.87 -10.04 -10.27
C CYS A 13 -47.24 -9.64 -10.84
N ASN A 14 -47.84 -8.56 -10.33
CA ASN A 14 -49.25 -8.24 -10.58
C ASN A 14 -49.50 -6.78 -11.01
N GLN A 15 -48.44 -5.97 -11.20
CA GLN A 15 -48.53 -4.53 -11.49
C GLN A 15 -49.44 -3.76 -10.51
N LYS A 16 -49.62 -4.29 -9.29
CA LYS A 16 -50.40 -3.61 -8.25
C LYS A 16 -49.59 -2.43 -7.74
N THR A 17 -50.24 -1.29 -7.71
CA THR A 17 -49.76 -0.05 -7.13
C THR A 17 -49.71 -0.18 -5.60
N VAL A 18 -48.54 0.08 -5.01
CA VAL A 18 -48.29 0.01 -3.58
C VAL A 18 -47.75 1.37 -3.13
N ALA A 19 -48.36 1.94 -2.10
CA ALA A 19 -47.85 3.17 -1.50
C ALA A 19 -46.52 2.89 -0.80
N ILE A 20 -45.49 3.71 -1.05
CA ILE A 20 -44.17 3.58 -0.41
C ILE A 20 -44.31 3.63 1.12
N SER A 21 -45.26 4.42 1.62
CA SER A 21 -45.61 4.51 3.04
C SER A 21 -46.01 3.21 3.72
N SER A 22 -46.47 2.22 2.96
CA SER A 22 -46.79 0.89 3.50
C SER A 22 -45.55 0.11 3.94
N PHE A 23 -44.36 0.45 3.45
CA PHE A 23 -43.16 -0.34 3.65
C PHE A 23 -42.68 -0.36 5.10
N TRP A 24 -42.71 0.78 5.78
CA TRP A 24 -42.35 0.90 7.20
C TRP A 24 -43.56 0.85 8.16
N SER A 25 -44.76 0.53 7.67
CA SER A 25 -45.96 0.47 8.53
C SER A 25 -45.82 -0.48 9.73
N LYS A 26 -45.03 -1.55 9.59
CA LYS A 26 -44.82 -2.60 10.61
C LYS A 26 -43.52 -2.44 11.41
N GLY A 27 -42.63 -1.52 11.01
CA GLY A 27 -41.31 -1.39 11.61
C GLY A 27 -40.34 -0.61 10.74
N THR A 28 -39.10 -0.46 11.21
CA THR A 28 -38.04 0.18 10.43
C THR A 28 -37.83 -0.55 9.10
N CYS A 29 -37.56 0.22 8.04
CA CYS A 29 -37.36 -0.30 6.70
C CYS A 29 -36.11 0.33 6.06
N LEU A 30 -35.34 -0.50 5.35
CA LEU A 30 -34.26 -0.07 4.48
C LEU A 30 -34.81 0.09 3.05
N LEU A 31 -34.76 1.30 2.52
CA LEU A 31 -35.17 1.64 1.16
C LEU A 31 -33.94 1.93 0.32
N ILE A 32 -33.84 1.29 -0.84
CA ILE A 32 -32.72 1.45 -1.76
C ILE A 32 -33.29 1.87 -3.10
N PHE A 33 -32.92 3.05 -3.57
CA PHE A 33 -33.28 3.55 -4.88
C PHE A 33 -32.09 3.34 -5.81
N LEU A 34 -32.28 2.52 -6.84
CA LEU A 34 -31.24 2.23 -7.81
C LEU A 34 -31.65 2.79 -9.15
N ARG A 35 -30.66 3.12 -9.98
CA ARG A 35 -30.87 3.61 -11.33
C ARG A 35 -31.45 2.53 -12.22
N ARG A 36 -30.69 1.44 -12.39
CA ARG A 36 -31.02 0.24 -13.18
C ARG A 36 -30.23 -0.94 -12.62
N PHE A 37 -30.74 -2.15 -12.77
CA PHE A 37 -30.05 -3.34 -12.24
C PHE A 37 -29.07 -3.98 -13.20
N GLY A 38 -29.22 -3.81 -14.52
CA GLY A 38 -28.26 -4.33 -15.49
C GLY A 38 -26.90 -3.65 -15.43
N CYS A 39 -26.80 -2.48 -14.78
CA CYS A 39 -25.56 -1.75 -14.63
C CYS A 39 -24.61 -2.39 -13.62
N ARG A 40 -23.37 -2.68 -14.03
CA ARG A 40 -22.32 -3.24 -13.15
C ARG A 40 -22.11 -2.46 -11.85
N VAL A 41 -22.19 -1.13 -11.91
CA VAL A 41 -22.00 -0.25 -10.74
C VAL A 41 -23.16 -0.36 -9.76
N CYS A 42 -24.40 -0.45 -10.27
CA CYS A 42 -25.58 -0.60 -9.42
C CYS A 42 -25.61 -1.99 -8.79
N ALA A 43 -25.22 -3.02 -9.54
CA ALA A 43 -25.05 -4.38 -9.02
C ALA A 43 -23.97 -4.45 -7.94
N HIS A 44 -22.86 -3.72 -8.07
CA HIS A 44 -21.88 -3.60 -7.00
C HIS A 44 -22.49 -3.00 -5.72
N HIS A 45 -23.28 -1.93 -5.82
CA HIS A 45 -23.96 -1.35 -4.66
C HIS A 45 -24.95 -2.30 -4.00
N THR A 46 -25.68 -3.10 -4.77
CA THR A 46 -26.62 -4.08 -4.21
C THR A 46 -25.89 -5.20 -3.52
N MET A 47 -24.73 -5.64 -4.04
CA MET A 47 -23.89 -6.65 -3.40
C MET A 47 -23.38 -6.19 -2.03
N LEU A 48 -22.90 -4.94 -1.92
CA LEU A 48 -22.46 -4.38 -0.63
C LEU A 48 -23.59 -4.38 0.42
N LEU A 49 -24.82 -4.06 0.00
CA LEU A 49 -25.98 -4.04 0.91
C LEU A 49 -26.55 -5.45 1.16
N ASN A 50 -26.35 -6.40 0.25
CA ASN A 50 -26.72 -7.80 0.46
C ASN A 50 -25.97 -8.41 1.64
N GLU A 51 -24.76 -7.95 1.95
CA GLU A 51 -24.02 -8.40 3.15
C GLU A 51 -24.80 -8.12 4.45
N LEU A 52 -25.64 -7.08 4.46
CA LEU A 52 -26.48 -6.74 5.61
C LEU A 52 -27.79 -7.54 5.66
N LEU A 53 -28.27 -8.06 4.53
CA LEU A 53 -29.60 -8.69 4.44
C LEU A 53 -29.81 -9.84 5.44
N PRO A 54 -28.87 -10.80 5.63
CA PRO A 54 -29.09 -11.89 6.58
C PRO A 54 -29.35 -11.38 8.01
N ALA A 55 -28.58 -10.39 8.46
CA ALA A 55 -28.73 -9.79 9.78
C ALA A 55 -30.02 -8.97 9.91
N LEU A 56 -30.45 -8.32 8.82
CA LEU A 56 -31.70 -7.56 8.78
C LEU A 56 -32.93 -8.48 8.79
N MET A 57 -32.88 -9.60 8.05
CA MET A 57 -33.95 -10.60 8.02
C MET A 57 -34.16 -11.25 9.39
N GLN A 58 -33.09 -11.56 10.12
CA GLN A 58 -33.16 -12.06 11.50
C GLN A 58 -33.86 -11.09 12.44
N LYS A 59 -33.70 -9.78 12.23
CA LYS A 59 -34.40 -8.72 12.99
C LYS A 59 -35.79 -8.38 12.46
N HIS A 60 -36.28 -9.13 11.46
CA HIS A 60 -37.54 -8.86 10.76
C HIS A 60 -37.63 -7.44 10.17
N ILE A 61 -36.48 -6.86 9.79
CA ILE A 61 -36.42 -5.55 9.14
C ILE A 61 -36.61 -5.73 7.64
N ARG A 62 -37.59 -5.04 7.08
CA ARG A 62 -37.88 -5.09 5.64
C ARG A 62 -36.83 -4.32 4.86
N CYS A 63 -36.35 -4.94 3.79
CA CYS A 63 -35.37 -4.36 2.88
C CYS A 63 -35.97 -4.33 1.48
N VAL A 64 -36.13 -3.13 0.93
CA VAL A 64 -36.86 -2.87 -0.30
C VAL A 64 -35.97 -2.13 -1.27
N ALA A 65 -35.77 -2.68 -2.47
CA ALA A 65 -35.11 -1.99 -3.56
C ALA A 65 -36.14 -1.54 -4.61
N ILE A 66 -36.03 -0.29 -5.05
CA ILE A 66 -36.91 0.40 -6.00
C ILE A 66 -36.07 0.84 -7.20
N VAL A 67 -36.53 0.52 -8.40
CA VAL A 67 -35.81 0.82 -9.65
C VAL A 67 -36.69 1.52 -10.67
N GLN A 68 -36.07 2.32 -11.53
CA GLN A 68 -36.79 3.17 -12.48
C GLN A 68 -37.21 2.46 -13.78
N GLU A 69 -36.80 1.20 -13.98
CA GLU A 69 -36.96 0.46 -15.24
C GLU A 69 -37.56 -0.93 -14.98
N LYS A 70 -38.45 -1.38 -15.88
CA LYS A 70 -39.16 -2.67 -15.76
C LYS A 70 -38.41 -3.83 -16.45
N GLU A 71 -37.83 -3.57 -17.61
CA GLU A 71 -37.34 -4.61 -18.55
C GLU A 71 -36.19 -5.46 -17.97
N GLU A 72 -35.37 -4.90 -17.08
CA GLU A 72 -34.16 -5.55 -16.58
C GLU A 72 -34.33 -6.25 -15.22
N ILE A 73 -35.56 -6.27 -14.69
CA ILE A 73 -35.82 -6.83 -13.35
C ILE A 73 -35.88 -8.36 -13.38
N GLU A 74 -36.35 -8.95 -14.47
CA GLU A 74 -36.43 -10.41 -14.62
C GLU A 74 -35.02 -11.03 -14.63
N ASP A 75 -34.08 -10.38 -15.32
CA ASP A 75 -32.67 -10.74 -15.32
C ASP A 75 -32.03 -10.71 -13.93
N LEU A 76 -32.49 -9.82 -13.05
CA LEU A 76 -31.96 -9.73 -11.69
C LEU A 76 -32.35 -10.94 -10.83
N LYS A 77 -33.60 -11.40 -10.90
CA LYS A 77 -34.00 -12.62 -10.17
C LYS A 77 -33.18 -13.81 -10.62
N ASN A 78 -32.85 -13.88 -11.91
CA ASN A 78 -32.03 -14.94 -12.47
C ASN A 78 -30.56 -14.85 -12.03
N ARG A 79 -30.05 -13.65 -11.73
CA ARG A 79 -28.65 -13.41 -11.32
C ARG A 79 -28.43 -13.37 -9.81
N ASN A 80 -29.47 -13.54 -8.97
CA ASN A 80 -29.39 -13.48 -7.49
C ASN A 80 -28.66 -12.23 -6.95
N LEU A 81 -28.81 -11.08 -7.62
CA LEU A 81 -28.09 -9.85 -7.24
C LEU A 81 -28.73 -9.10 -6.05
N TRP A 82 -29.95 -9.46 -5.66
CA TRP A 82 -30.65 -8.90 -4.50
C TRP A 82 -31.63 -9.91 -3.93
N ASN A 83 -31.52 -10.18 -2.62
CA ASN A 83 -32.37 -11.16 -1.93
C ASN A 83 -33.55 -10.53 -1.17
N GLY A 84 -33.66 -9.20 -1.17
CA GLY A 84 -34.76 -8.48 -0.53
C GLY A 84 -35.97 -8.30 -1.44
N GLU A 85 -36.95 -7.52 -0.96
CA GLU A 85 -38.12 -7.18 -1.76
C GLU A 85 -37.78 -6.20 -2.87
N LEU A 86 -38.49 -6.30 -3.99
CA LEU A 86 -38.17 -5.56 -5.21
C LEU A 86 -39.39 -4.95 -5.87
N PHE A 87 -39.29 -3.67 -6.18
CA PHE A 87 -40.31 -2.84 -6.78
C PHE A 87 -39.73 -1.96 -7.87
N TYR A 88 -40.61 -1.39 -8.70
CA TYR A 88 -40.20 -0.43 -9.71
C TYR A 88 -41.15 0.76 -9.77
N THR A 89 -40.67 1.88 -10.31
CA THR A 89 -41.47 3.07 -10.60
C THR A 89 -41.13 3.55 -12.00
N LEU A 90 -42.15 3.90 -12.78
CA LEU A 90 -41.97 4.58 -14.07
C LEU A 90 -41.96 6.10 -13.90
N ASP A 91 -42.41 6.58 -12.74
CA ASP A 91 -42.46 7.99 -12.42
C ASP A 91 -41.08 8.48 -11.95
N LYS A 92 -40.45 9.31 -12.78
CA LYS A 92 -39.15 9.92 -12.50
C LYS A 92 -39.22 10.96 -11.38
N SER A 93 -40.40 11.54 -11.12
CA SER A 93 -40.59 12.56 -10.08
C SER A 93 -40.25 12.04 -8.69
N VAL A 94 -40.47 10.73 -8.44
CA VAL A 94 -40.16 10.07 -7.16
C VAL A 94 -38.70 10.28 -6.75
N TYR A 95 -37.76 10.16 -7.70
CA TYR A 95 -36.34 10.35 -7.40
C TYR A 95 -36.02 11.84 -7.16
N ALA A 96 -36.59 12.73 -7.97
CA ALA A 96 -36.40 14.17 -7.86
C ALA A 96 -36.92 14.72 -6.53
N ASP A 97 -38.12 14.30 -6.11
CA ASP A 97 -38.74 14.72 -4.86
C ASP A 97 -38.01 14.19 -3.63
N LEU A 98 -37.33 13.04 -3.75
CA LEU A 98 -36.42 12.51 -2.74
C LEU A 98 -35.07 13.25 -2.71
N GLY A 99 -34.86 14.22 -3.59
CA GLY A 99 -33.61 14.96 -3.74
C GLY A 99 -32.50 14.14 -4.39
N ILE A 100 -32.82 13.00 -5.00
CA ILE A 100 -31.87 12.18 -5.75
C ILE A 100 -31.67 12.84 -7.11
N GLN A 101 -30.61 13.63 -7.22
CA GLN A 101 -30.34 14.43 -8.41
C GLN A 101 -29.94 13.56 -9.60
N SER A 102 -30.26 14.03 -10.81
CA SER A 102 -29.56 13.58 -12.00
C SER A 102 -28.22 14.31 -12.11
N THR A 103 -27.15 13.59 -12.43
CA THR A 103 -25.85 14.19 -12.73
C THR A 103 -25.88 14.86 -14.10
N ASN A 104 -25.02 15.84 -14.34
CA ASN A 104 -24.84 16.44 -15.66
C ASN A 104 -23.63 15.81 -16.38
N SER A 105 -23.53 16.01 -17.70
CA SER A 105 -22.46 15.41 -18.51
C SER A 105 -21.06 15.79 -18.04
N TRP A 106 -20.88 16.99 -17.46
CA TRP A 106 -19.60 17.42 -16.92
C TRP A 106 -19.20 16.66 -15.65
N ASN A 107 -20.11 16.52 -14.68
CA ASN A 107 -19.87 15.78 -13.46
C ASN A 107 -19.72 14.27 -13.73
N LEU A 108 -20.45 13.74 -14.73
CA LEU A 108 -20.28 12.39 -15.24
C LEU A 108 -18.87 12.20 -15.81
N PHE A 109 -18.42 13.11 -16.68
CA PHE A 109 -17.08 13.06 -17.26
C PHE A 109 -15.97 13.18 -16.20
N SER A 110 -16.05 14.15 -15.30
CA SER A 110 -15.05 14.35 -14.25
C SER A 110 -14.94 13.16 -13.30
N SER A 111 -16.06 12.48 -13.05
CA SER A 111 -16.08 11.28 -12.22
C SER A 111 -15.61 10.03 -12.96
N LEU A 112 -15.32 10.05 -14.26
CA LEU A 112 -14.61 8.95 -14.94
C LEU A 112 -13.09 8.99 -14.73
N PHE A 113 -12.52 10.18 -14.52
CA PHE A 113 -11.06 10.37 -14.37
C PHE A 113 -10.56 10.32 -12.92
N CYS A 114 -11.41 10.00 -11.94
CA CYS A 114 -10.99 9.90 -10.55
C CYS A 114 -10.36 8.53 -10.25
N LYS A 115 -9.35 8.48 -9.38
CA LYS A 115 -8.74 7.22 -8.90
C LYS A 115 -9.77 6.27 -8.29
N LYS A 116 -10.77 6.82 -7.57
CA LYS A 116 -11.88 6.04 -6.98
C LYS A 116 -12.70 5.30 -8.04
N SER A 117 -12.85 5.91 -9.21
CA SER A 117 -13.59 5.35 -10.35
C SER A 117 -12.89 4.15 -10.93
N HIS A 118 -11.56 4.20 -11.09
CA HIS A 118 -10.78 3.05 -11.54
C HIS A 118 -10.91 1.86 -10.59
N THR A 119 -10.85 2.10 -9.28
CA THR A 119 -11.02 1.04 -8.28
C THR A 119 -12.41 0.41 -8.36
N MET A 120 -13.47 1.23 -8.38
CA MET A 120 -14.84 0.71 -8.47
C MET A 120 -15.16 0.04 -9.80
N VAL A 121 -14.64 0.55 -10.91
CA VAL A 121 -14.84 -0.10 -12.23
C VAL A 121 -14.13 -1.44 -12.26
N ASN A 122 -12.95 -1.56 -11.67
CA ASN A 122 -12.25 -2.85 -11.57
C ASN A 122 -13.03 -3.85 -10.71
N GLU A 123 -13.56 -3.43 -9.57
CA GLU A 123 -14.42 -4.25 -8.70
C GLU A 123 -15.72 -4.64 -9.41
N ALA A 124 -16.37 -3.69 -10.08
CA ALA A 124 -17.62 -3.91 -10.81
C ALA A 124 -17.42 -4.74 -12.10
N ASN A 125 -16.22 -4.78 -12.69
CA ASN A 125 -15.92 -5.59 -13.87
C ASN A 125 -15.95 -7.10 -13.60
N ALA A 126 -15.84 -7.51 -12.34
CA ALA A 126 -16.04 -8.90 -11.94
C ALA A 126 -17.53 -9.31 -11.94
N ILE A 127 -18.45 -8.35 -12.10
CA ILE A 127 -19.90 -8.57 -12.01
C ILE A 127 -20.51 -8.62 -13.43
N PRO A 128 -21.38 -9.62 -13.73
CA PRO A 128 -22.06 -9.68 -15.01
C PRO A 128 -23.05 -8.52 -15.17
N GLY A 129 -22.87 -7.72 -16.23
CA GLY A 129 -23.70 -6.56 -16.53
C GLY A 129 -23.11 -5.71 -17.66
N ASP A 130 -23.81 -4.64 -18.01
CA ASP A 130 -23.39 -3.66 -19.01
C ASP A 130 -23.34 -2.23 -18.42
N PHE A 131 -23.06 -1.25 -19.28
CA PHE A 131 -23.09 0.18 -18.93
C PHE A 131 -24.13 0.95 -19.76
N HIS A 132 -25.13 0.26 -20.33
CA HIS A 132 -26.19 0.89 -21.12
C HIS A 132 -27.23 1.59 -20.22
N GLY A 133 -28.11 2.41 -20.82
CA GLY A 133 -29.19 3.12 -20.13
C GLY A 133 -28.91 4.59 -19.78
N ASP A 134 -29.84 5.21 -19.05
CA ASP A 134 -29.75 6.61 -18.60
C ASP A 134 -28.60 6.76 -17.59
N LEU A 135 -27.45 7.28 -18.06
CA LEU A 135 -26.25 7.46 -17.23
C LEU A 135 -26.38 8.57 -16.19
N TYR A 136 -27.42 9.39 -16.29
CA TYR A 136 -27.56 10.62 -15.52
C TYR A 136 -28.33 10.42 -14.22
N GLN A 137 -29.26 9.47 -14.15
CA GLN A 137 -29.99 9.21 -12.91
C GLN A 137 -29.05 8.60 -11.84
N LEU A 138 -29.08 9.13 -10.63
CA LEU A 138 -28.34 8.58 -9.49
C LEU A 138 -29.26 7.79 -8.55
N GLY A 139 -28.68 7.05 -7.61
CA GLY A 139 -29.39 6.29 -6.59
C GLY A 139 -29.28 6.88 -5.18
N GLY A 140 -29.86 6.17 -4.22
CA GLY A 140 -29.83 6.57 -2.82
C GLY A 140 -30.24 5.43 -1.88
N VAL A 141 -29.86 5.56 -0.62
CA VAL A 141 -30.20 4.63 0.45
C VAL A 141 -30.82 5.40 1.60
N PHE A 142 -31.95 4.92 2.09
CA PHE A 142 -32.69 5.55 3.17
C PHE A 142 -33.07 4.51 4.21
N VAL A 143 -32.90 4.85 5.48
CA VAL A 143 -33.46 4.09 6.60
C VAL A 143 -34.62 4.88 7.17
N VAL A 144 -35.80 4.28 7.18
CA VAL A 144 -37.04 4.94 7.61
C VAL A 144 -37.62 4.18 8.78
N ASP A 145 -37.95 4.90 9.85
CA ASP A 145 -38.61 4.34 11.04
C ASP A 145 -40.13 4.13 10.81
N LYS A 146 -40.79 3.37 11.68
CA LYS A 146 -42.24 3.14 11.68
C LYS A 146 -43.08 4.43 11.66
N THR A 147 -42.54 5.52 12.20
CA THR A 147 -43.17 6.85 12.21
C THR A 147 -43.11 7.56 10.85
N GLY A 148 -42.34 7.04 9.89
CA GLY A 148 -42.01 7.71 8.64
C GLY A 148 -40.89 8.74 8.77
N GLN A 149 -40.20 8.79 9.92
CA GLN A 149 -39.00 9.60 10.08
C GLN A 149 -37.81 8.92 9.39
N CYS A 150 -37.06 9.67 8.60
CA CYS A 150 -35.81 9.20 8.02
C CYS A 150 -34.70 9.26 9.07
N LEU A 151 -34.15 8.11 9.43
CA LEU A 151 -33.05 7.96 10.40
C LEU A 151 -31.67 8.08 9.75
N TYR A 152 -31.58 7.72 8.47
CA TYR A 152 -30.37 7.81 7.66
C TYR A 152 -30.77 8.07 6.22
N GLU A 153 -30.06 8.99 5.58
CA GLU A 153 -30.19 9.27 4.16
C GLU A 153 -28.80 9.32 3.53
N PHE A 154 -28.68 8.66 2.40
CA PHE A 154 -27.53 8.72 1.53
C PHE A 154 -28.04 8.95 0.12
N ARG A 155 -27.64 10.06 -0.47
CA ARG A 155 -27.95 10.40 -1.86
C ARG A 155 -26.65 10.38 -2.62
N GLN A 156 -26.61 9.61 -3.69
CA GLN A 156 -25.43 9.61 -4.55
C GLN A 156 -25.33 10.96 -5.25
N ASN A 157 -24.14 11.53 -5.22
CA ASN A 157 -23.77 12.71 -6.01
C ASN A 157 -22.94 12.33 -7.24
N SER A 158 -22.43 11.10 -7.28
CA SER A 158 -21.72 10.48 -8.40
C SER A 158 -21.92 8.97 -8.35
N PHE A 159 -21.81 8.31 -9.50
CA PHE A 159 -21.93 6.85 -9.62
C PHE A 159 -20.82 6.09 -8.88
N THR A 160 -19.72 6.76 -8.52
CA THR A 160 -18.56 6.18 -7.82
C THR A 160 -18.61 6.33 -6.30
N VAL A 161 -19.72 6.82 -5.76
CA VAL A 161 -19.88 6.97 -4.32
C VAL A 161 -20.93 5.96 -3.86
N SER A 162 -20.48 5.01 -3.06
CA SER A 162 -21.31 3.99 -2.41
C SER A 162 -21.71 4.43 -1.00
N PRO A 163 -22.82 3.90 -0.46
CA PRO A 163 -23.19 4.12 0.93
C PRO A 163 -22.16 3.48 1.88
N ASP A 164 -21.88 4.12 3.01
CA ASP A 164 -21.10 3.49 4.08
C ASP A 164 -21.95 2.43 4.80
N VAL A 165 -21.71 1.17 4.45
CA VAL A 165 -22.37 -0.01 5.01
C VAL A 165 -22.26 -0.04 6.54
N GLN A 166 -21.16 0.44 7.12
CA GLN A 166 -20.96 0.45 8.57
C GLN A 166 -21.88 1.45 9.27
N THR A 167 -22.05 2.64 8.68
CA THR A 167 -22.98 3.65 9.20
C THR A 167 -24.42 3.17 9.10
N VAL A 168 -24.82 2.55 8.00
CA VAL A 168 -26.16 1.94 7.85
C VAL A 168 -26.38 0.86 8.92
N ALA A 169 -25.41 -0.06 9.09
CA ALA A 169 -25.46 -1.09 10.11
C ALA A 169 -25.59 -0.52 11.53
N ARG A 170 -24.88 0.58 11.83
CA ARG A 170 -24.95 1.27 13.12
C ARG A 170 -26.33 1.88 13.38
N VAL A 171 -26.89 2.59 12.41
CA VAL A 171 -28.23 3.20 12.53
C VAL A 171 -29.30 2.13 12.72
N MET A 172 -29.14 0.99 12.05
CA MET A 172 -30.03 -0.17 12.16
C MET A 172 -29.71 -1.07 13.38
N LYS A 173 -28.77 -0.66 14.23
CA LYS A 173 -28.36 -1.34 15.48
C LYS A 173 -27.91 -2.80 15.24
N LEU A 174 -27.15 -3.05 14.18
CA LEU A 174 -26.59 -4.36 13.83
C LEU A 174 -25.22 -4.58 14.48
N PHE A 175 -25.22 -4.85 15.79
CA PHE A 175 -23.98 -5.01 16.58
C PHE A 175 -23.12 -6.21 16.14
N GLU A 176 -23.72 -7.31 15.69
CA GLU A 176 -22.98 -8.51 15.23
C GLU A 176 -22.16 -8.25 13.97
N VAL A 177 -22.75 -7.55 12.99
CA VAL A 177 -22.06 -7.16 11.76
C VAL A 177 -20.93 -6.17 12.06
N MET A 178 -21.19 -5.20 12.94
CA MET A 178 -20.16 -4.25 13.40
C MET A 178 -18.96 -4.95 14.02
N PHE A 179 -19.19 -5.96 14.87
CA PHE A 179 -18.09 -6.66 15.55
C PHE A 179 -17.23 -7.45 14.56
N SER A 180 -17.86 -8.15 13.59
CA SER A 180 -17.16 -8.89 12.54
C SER A 180 -16.30 -7.97 11.65
N CYS A 181 -16.88 -6.85 11.16
CA CYS A 181 -16.15 -5.88 10.35
C CYS A 181 -14.99 -5.23 11.11
N MET A 182 -15.19 -4.88 12.38
CA MET A 182 -14.14 -4.28 13.22
C MET A 182 -12.98 -5.25 13.44
N MET A 183 -13.26 -6.51 13.75
CA MET A 183 -12.23 -7.54 13.92
C MET A 183 -11.42 -7.74 12.64
N MET A 184 -12.09 -7.76 11.49
CA MET A 184 -11.40 -7.89 10.20
C MET A 184 -10.51 -6.69 9.89
N GLU A 185 -10.92 -5.47 10.26
CA GLU A 185 -10.12 -4.28 10.07
C GLU A 185 -8.87 -4.28 10.97
N ILE A 186 -9.02 -4.70 12.23
CA ILE A 186 -7.90 -4.88 13.17
C ILE A 186 -6.91 -5.93 12.63
N LEU A 187 -7.40 -7.07 12.14
CA LEU A 187 -6.57 -8.10 11.53
C LEU A 187 -5.80 -7.57 10.32
N LYS A 188 -6.46 -6.85 9.40
CA LYS A 188 -5.81 -6.23 8.23
C LYS A 188 -4.73 -5.23 8.64
N GLN A 189 -4.99 -4.39 9.64
CA GLN A 189 -4.01 -3.44 10.17
C GLN A 189 -2.82 -4.15 10.81
N GLY A 190 -3.07 -5.21 11.59
CA GLY A 190 -2.04 -6.06 12.19
C GLY A 190 -1.13 -6.72 11.15
N LEU A 191 -1.72 -7.31 10.10
CA LEU A 191 -0.95 -7.93 9.00
C LEU A 191 -0.08 -6.91 8.26
N LYS A 192 -0.59 -5.70 7.99
CA LYS A 192 0.17 -4.62 7.34
C LYS A 192 1.35 -4.17 8.20
N LEU A 193 1.15 -4.01 9.50
CA LEU A 193 2.20 -3.61 10.44
C LEU A 193 3.28 -4.70 10.53
N PHE A 194 2.87 -5.95 10.66
CA PHE A 194 3.79 -7.10 10.68
C PHE A 194 4.65 -7.16 9.41
N GLY A 195 4.03 -7.07 8.23
CA GLY A 195 4.75 -7.06 6.96
C GLY A 195 5.78 -5.92 6.88
N THR A 196 5.41 -4.74 7.36
CA THR A 196 6.28 -3.55 7.37
C THR A 196 7.50 -3.75 8.29
N ILE A 197 7.30 -4.32 9.48
CA ILE A 197 8.37 -4.63 10.43
C ILE A 197 9.34 -5.65 9.84
N VAL A 198 8.83 -6.74 9.26
CA VAL A 198 9.66 -7.79 8.65
C VAL A 198 10.49 -7.22 7.51
N CYS A 199 9.88 -6.49 6.57
CA CYS A 199 10.62 -5.87 5.46
C CYS A 199 11.69 -4.89 5.95
N SER A 200 11.37 -4.05 6.93
CA SER A 200 12.33 -3.09 7.51
C SER A 200 13.50 -3.81 8.18
N GLY A 201 13.23 -4.90 8.90
CA GLY A 201 14.26 -5.75 9.51
C GLY A 201 15.17 -6.40 8.46
N CYS A 202 14.61 -6.94 7.37
CA CYS A 202 15.40 -7.50 6.27
C CYS A 202 16.30 -6.45 5.60
N VAL A 203 15.77 -5.25 5.33
CA VAL A 203 16.55 -4.16 4.76
C VAL A 203 17.69 -3.76 5.70
N PHE A 204 17.41 -3.61 7.00
CA PHE A 204 18.41 -3.29 8.01
C PHE A 204 19.49 -4.37 8.13
N TYR A 205 19.13 -5.65 8.11
CA TYR A 205 20.07 -6.76 8.16
C TYR A 205 21.03 -6.75 6.97
N VAL A 206 20.50 -6.61 5.75
CA VAL A 206 21.30 -6.51 4.52
C VAL A 206 22.19 -5.27 4.55
N PHE A 207 21.70 -4.14 5.06
CA PHE A 207 22.49 -2.92 5.21
C PHE A 207 23.61 -3.00 6.25
N ASN A 208 23.48 -3.83 7.29
CA ASN A 208 24.53 -3.94 8.30
C ASN A 208 25.59 -4.98 7.91
N GLU A 209 25.18 -6.16 7.45
CA GLU A 209 26.14 -7.23 7.11
C GLU A 209 27.05 -6.87 5.92
N GLN A 210 26.59 -6.03 4.99
CA GLN A 210 27.33 -5.74 3.76
C GLN A 210 28.19 -4.48 3.81
N PHE A 211 28.06 -3.63 4.84
CA PHE A 211 28.65 -2.30 4.79
C PHE A 211 29.65 -1.99 5.88
N TYR A 212 29.50 -2.46 7.13
CA TYR A 212 30.42 -2.08 8.21
C TYR A 212 30.69 -3.25 9.18
N SER A 213 31.94 -3.35 9.63
CA SER A 213 32.40 -4.27 10.67
C SER A 213 33.24 -3.50 11.70
N ILE A 214 33.28 -3.94 12.95
CA ILE A 214 34.10 -3.34 14.00
C ILE A 214 35.26 -4.29 14.31
N THR A 215 36.50 -3.79 14.18
CA THR A 215 37.73 -4.58 14.38
C THR A 215 38.67 -3.90 15.37
N LEU A 216 39.27 -4.68 16.27
CA LEU A 216 40.31 -4.20 17.19
C LEU A 216 41.68 -4.21 16.49
N CYS A 217 42.36 -3.07 16.45
CA CYS A 217 43.71 -2.98 15.92
C CYS A 217 44.73 -3.53 16.91
N LYS A 218 45.69 -4.32 16.41
CA LYS A 218 46.82 -4.82 17.19
C LYS A 218 48.13 -4.54 16.46
N GLY A 219 49.11 -3.99 17.18
CA GLY A 219 50.45 -3.66 16.71
C GLY A 219 50.67 -2.19 16.37
N SER A 220 51.95 -1.80 16.31
CA SER A 220 52.40 -0.40 16.21
C SER A 220 52.60 0.10 14.77
N SER A 221 52.27 -0.71 13.76
CA SER A 221 52.58 -0.42 12.35
C SER A 221 51.94 0.85 11.79
N MET A 222 50.79 1.26 12.35
CA MET A 222 50.02 2.42 11.89
C MET A 222 50.15 3.61 12.84
N GLU A 223 51.06 3.55 13.82
CA GLU A 223 51.32 4.68 14.70
C GLU A 223 52.03 5.83 13.95
N PRO A 224 51.72 7.10 14.27
CA PRO A 224 50.82 7.56 15.34
C PRO A 224 49.33 7.65 14.93
N THR A 225 48.97 7.27 13.69
CA THR A 225 47.60 7.45 13.17
C THR A 225 46.57 6.54 13.84
N ILE A 226 46.96 5.29 14.12
CA ILE A 226 46.13 4.29 14.79
C ILE A 226 46.97 3.68 15.90
N HIS A 227 46.45 3.72 17.13
CA HIS A 227 47.12 3.18 18.30
C HIS A 227 46.79 1.70 18.51
N ASP A 228 47.70 0.98 19.15
CA ASP A 228 47.43 -0.39 19.60
C ASP A 228 46.21 -0.43 20.53
N GLY A 229 45.30 -1.39 20.29
CA GLY A 229 44.05 -1.51 21.05
C GLY A 229 42.92 -0.58 20.63
N GLU A 230 43.07 0.21 19.56
CA GLU A 230 41.99 1.06 19.05
C GLU A 230 40.91 0.25 18.30
N LEU A 231 39.64 0.56 18.53
CA LEU A 231 38.50 0.00 17.80
C LEU A 231 38.26 0.77 16.50
N LEU A 232 38.21 0.05 15.38
CA LEU A 232 38.10 0.60 14.05
C LEU A 232 36.81 0.14 13.38
N ILE A 233 36.12 1.06 12.71
CA ILE A 233 34.99 0.75 11.84
C ILE A 233 35.54 0.50 10.43
N VAL A 234 35.38 -0.72 9.95
CA VAL A 234 35.82 -1.19 8.64
C VAL A 234 34.63 -1.27 7.70
N LYS A 235 34.62 -0.44 6.66
CA LYS A 235 33.65 -0.53 5.57
C LYS A 235 34.01 -1.68 4.64
N SER A 236 33.12 -2.65 4.45
CA SER A 236 33.38 -3.82 3.60
C SER A 236 33.57 -3.42 2.13
N LEU A 237 34.55 -4.04 1.46
CA LEU A 237 35.02 -3.69 0.11
C LEU A 237 34.51 -4.62 -0.99
N VAL A 238 33.31 -5.23 -0.83
CA VAL A 238 32.76 -6.28 -1.72
C VAL A 238 32.76 -5.92 -3.22
N SER A 239 32.85 -4.64 -3.60
CA SER A 239 32.96 -4.20 -5.00
C SER A 239 33.68 -2.84 -5.16
N GLN A 240 34.87 -2.67 -4.60
CA GLN A 240 35.51 -1.34 -4.48
C GLN A 240 36.94 -1.23 -5.03
N THR A 241 37.30 -2.03 -6.04
CA THR A 241 38.58 -1.89 -6.76
C THR A 241 38.79 -0.48 -7.35
N LYS A 242 37.71 0.21 -7.74
CA LYS A 242 37.76 1.58 -8.30
C LYS A 242 37.69 2.73 -7.31
N THR A 243 37.40 2.48 -6.02
CA THR A 243 37.22 3.55 -5.02
C THR A 243 38.36 3.64 -4.00
N THR A 244 39.39 2.80 -4.19
CA THR A 244 40.62 2.87 -3.40
C THR A 244 41.50 3.97 -3.99
N SER A 245 41.90 4.91 -3.16
CA SER A 245 42.69 6.08 -3.52
C SER A 245 43.87 6.22 -2.58
N ARG A 246 44.91 6.93 -3.04
CA ARG A 246 46.05 7.30 -2.21
C ARG A 246 45.58 7.99 -0.92
N GLY A 247 46.15 7.58 0.22
CA GLY A 247 45.84 8.07 1.56
C GLY A 247 44.81 7.25 2.34
N ASP A 248 44.10 6.34 1.67
CA ASP A 248 43.16 5.42 2.32
C ASP A 248 43.87 4.50 3.31
N VAL A 249 43.22 4.18 4.43
CA VAL A 249 43.67 3.09 5.31
C VAL A 249 42.77 1.88 5.12
N VAL A 250 43.39 0.74 4.80
CA VAL A 250 42.71 -0.49 4.43
C VAL A 250 43.10 -1.64 5.35
N VAL A 251 42.17 -2.58 5.50
CA VAL A 251 42.42 -3.90 6.08
C VAL A 251 42.57 -4.88 4.94
N ALA A 252 43.66 -5.65 4.93
CA ALA A 252 43.97 -6.63 3.90
C ALA A 252 44.42 -7.95 4.53
N VAL A 253 44.33 -9.05 3.78
CA VAL A 253 45.01 -10.30 4.13
C VAL A 253 46.51 -10.13 3.87
N SER A 254 47.35 -10.57 4.79
CA SER A 254 48.81 -10.52 4.59
C SER A 254 49.22 -11.40 3.40
N PRO A 255 49.97 -10.86 2.43
CA PRO A 255 50.51 -11.66 1.31
C PRO A 255 51.48 -12.75 1.76
N GLU A 256 52.15 -12.56 2.89
CA GLU A 256 53.15 -13.50 3.43
C GLU A 256 52.52 -14.54 4.36
N GLU A 257 51.43 -14.20 5.07
CA GLU A 257 50.77 -15.09 6.02
C GLU A 257 49.23 -14.98 5.92
N PRO A 258 48.58 -15.84 5.11
CA PRO A 258 47.15 -15.71 4.80
C PRO A 258 46.18 -15.81 5.99
N SER A 259 46.64 -16.27 7.15
CA SER A 259 45.85 -16.35 8.39
C SER A 259 45.77 -15.02 9.14
N ILE A 260 46.54 -14.00 8.73
CA ILE A 260 46.62 -12.71 9.42
C ILE A 260 46.05 -11.58 8.56
N PHE A 261 45.28 -10.70 9.20
CA PHE A 261 44.88 -9.41 8.63
C PHE A 261 45.86 -8.31 9.02
N ILE A 262 46.22 -7.47 8.04
CA ILE A 262 47.09 -6.32 8.20
C ILE A 262 46.30 -5.03 7.99
N CYS A 263 46.63 -3.99 8.75
CA CYS A 263 46.12 -2.64 8.57
C CYS A 263 47.24 -1.76 8.01
N LYS A 264 47.04 -1.15 6.84
CA LYS A 264 48.05 -0.37 6.11
C LYS A 264 47.44 0.82 5.38
N ARG A 265 48.25 1.83 5.07
CA ARG A 265 47.87 2.96 4.24
C ARG A 265 48.21 2.71 2.77
N VAL A 266 47.30 3.10 1.88
CA VAL A 266 47.51 3.12 0.43
C VAL A 266 48.40 4.30 0.08
N VAL A 267 49.63 4.02 -0.36
CA VAL A 267 50.59 5.06 -0.76
C VAL A 267 50.55 5.30 -2.26
N ALA A 268 50.35 4.25 -3.05
CA ALA A 268 50.22 4.33 -4.51
C ALA A 268 49.19 3.32 -5.01
N VAL A 269 48.51 3.66 -6.11
CA VAL A 269 47.52 2.79 -6.78
C VAL A 269 48.02 2.33 -8.15
N GLU A 270 47.27 1.47 -8.82
CA GLU A 270 47.61 0.95 -10.15
C GLU A 270 48.05 2.03 -11.14
N GLY A 271 49.14 1.77 -11.86
CA GLY A 271 49.70 2.69 -12.86
C GLY A 271 50.57 3.83 -12.31
N GLU A 272 50.55 4.11 -11.00
CA GLU A 272 51.44 5.08 -10.36
C GLU A 272 52.86 4.52 -10.17
N PRO A 273 53.91 5.37 -10.05
CA PRO A 273 55.26 4.94 -9.72
C PRO A 273 55.34 4.26 -8.34
N GLN A 274 56.16 3.21 -8.23
CA GLN A 274 56.47 2.58 -6.95
C GLN A 274 57.30 3.55 -6.10
N PRO A 275 56.90 3.84 -4.85
CA PRO A 275 57.66 4.74 -3.97
C PRO A 275 59.13 4.31 -3.78
N SER A 276 59.42 3.01 -3.83
CA SER A 276 60.78 2.47 -3.67
C SER A 276 61.58 2.38 -4.96
N HIS A 277 60.95 2.48 -6.14
CA HIS A 277 61.60 2.30 -7.44
C HIS A 277 60.94 3.18 -8.51
N GLU A 278 61.54 4.34 -8.79
CA GLU A 278 60.97 5.37 -9.68
C GLU A 278 60.60 4.86 -11.08
N TYR A 279 61.35 3.88 -11.62
CA TYR A 279 61.11 3.31 -12.94
C TYR A 279 60.08 2.17 -12.98
N ARG A 280 59.63 1.67 -11.81
CA ARG A 280 58.61 0.61 -11.74
C ARG A 280 57.25 1.23 -11.43
N ARG A 281 56.21 0.71 -12.06
CA ARG A 281 54.82 1.10 -11.78
C ARG A 281 54.08 0.00 -11.04
N ILE A 282 53.02 0.37 -10.33
CA ILE A 282 52.11 -0.59 -9.70
C ILE A 282 51.33 -1.34 -10.77
N ARG A 283 51.27 -2.68 -10.66
CA ARG A 283 50.56 -3.52 -11.63
C ARG A 283 49.07 -3.21 -11.63
N THR A 284 48.41 -3.40 -12.78
CA THR A 284 46.94 -3.32 -12.86
C THR A 284 46.33 -4.30 -11.86
N GLY A 285 45.30 -3.85 -11.15
CA GLY A 285 44.65 -4.65 -10.12
C GLY A 285 45.42 -4.75 -8.78
N HIS A 286 46.48 -3.96 -8.58
CA HIS A 286 47.30 -3.96 -7.36
C HIS A 286 47.39 -2.57 -6.71
N VAL A 287 47.82 -2.55 -5.45
CA VAL A 287 48.07 -1.35 -4.63
C VAL A 287 49.38 -1.46 -3.86
N TRP A 288 50.00 -0.32 -3.58
CA TRP A 288 51.15 -0.22 -2.68
C TRP A 288 50.69 0.18 -1.28
N LEU A 289 50.97 -0.69 -0.31
CA LEU A 289 50.53 -0.54 1.08
C LEU A 289 51.74 -0.32 1.99
N GLU A 290 51.75 0.75 2.77
CA GLU A 290 52.77 1.00 3.80
C GLU A 290 52.15 1.30 5.16
N GLY A 291 52.86 0.97 6.23
CA GLY A 291 52.50 1.42 7.57
C GLY A 291 53.05 2.82 7.83
N ASP A 292 52.31 3.62 8.59
CA ASP A 292 52.75 4.96 8.99
C ASP A 292 54.00 4.91 9.89
N ASN A 293 54.17 3.82 10.66
CA ASN A 293 55.37 3.54 11.43
C ASN A 293 56.39 2.75 10.59
N LYS A 294 57.16 3.45 9.77
CA LYS A 294 58.13 2.84 8.82
C LYS A 294 59.14 1.90 9.46
N ARG A 295 59.49 2.09 10.75
CA ARG A 295 60.48 1.28 11.50
C ARG A 295 59.94 -0.06 11.95
N PHE A 296 58.65 -0.14 12.26
CA PHE A 296 58.01 -1.33 12.82
C PHE A 296 56.94 -1.93 11.88
N SER A 297 56.92 -1.47 10.63
CA SER A 297 55.99 -1.94 9.61
C SER A 297 56.67 -2.93 8.65
N ARG A 298 56.14 -4.15 8.60
CA ARG A 298 56.33 -5.09 7.48
C ARG A 298 55.24 -4.85 6.45
N ASP A 299 55.61 -4.40 5.26
CA ASP A 299 54.70 -3.83 4.26
C ASP A 299 55.20 -4.00 2.82
N SER A 300 54.62 -3.29 1.83
CA SER A 300 54.96 -3.43 0.41
C SER A 300 56.44 -3.19 0.08
N ARG A 301 57.19 -2.50 0.94
CA ARG A 301 58.66 -2.39 0.81
C ARG A 301 59.37 -3.74 0.92
N HIS A 302 58.72 -4.72 1.56
CA HIS A 302 59.25 -6.06 1.80
C HIS A 302 58.68 -7.09 0.81
N TYR A 303 57.36 -7.10 0.61
CA TYR A 303 56.66 -8.11 -0.19
C TYR A 303 56.12 -7.63 -1.55
N GLY A 304 56.29 -6.35 -1.89
CA GLY A 304 55.83 -5.75 -3.15
C GLY A 304 54.39 -5.28 -3.15
N ASP A 305 53.84 -5.01 -4.34
CA ASP A 305 52.47 -4.56 -4.54
C ASP A 305 51.44 -5.67 -4.28
N VAL A 306 50.31 -5.29 -3.68
CA VAL A 306 49.28 -6.18 -3.14
C VAL A 306 48.08 -6.22 -4.07
N PRO A 307 47.59 -7.40 -4.51
CA PRO A 307 46.36 -7.49 -5.30
C PRO A 307 45.15 -6.92 -4.57
N PHE A 308 44.26 -6.20 -5.26
CA PHE A 308 43.01 -5.70 -4.69
C PHE A 308 42.15 -6.81 -4.05
N ALA A 309 42.26 -8.04 -4.56
CA ALA A 309 41.54 -9.20 -4.04
C ALA A 309 41.89 -9.54 -2.57
N LEU A 310 43.05 -9.10 -2.08
CA LEU A 310 43.43 -9.28 -0.67
C LEU A 310 42.85 -8.19 0.24
N LEU A 311 42.33 -7.09 -0.30
CA LEU A 311 41.67 -6.06 0.49
C LEU A 311 40.32 -6.57 1.01
N LYS A 312 40.06 -6.35 2.29
CA LYS A 312 38.82 -6.75 2.97
C LYS A 312 37.92 -5.57 3.29
N GLY A 313 38.51 -4.41 3.56
CA GLY A 313 37.74 -3.24 3.92
C GLY A 313 38.56 -1.98 4.08
N LYS A 314 37.86 -0.86 4.23
CA LYS A 314 38.42 0.48 4.35
C LYS A 314 38.00 1.08 5.67
N ILE A 315 38.93 1.66 6.40
CA ILE A 315 38.61 2.27 7.68
C ILE A 315 37.76 3.53 7.46
N TRP A 316 36.71 3.70 8.25
CA TRP A 316 35.85 4.88 8.24
C TRP A 316 35.84 5.55 9.63
N PRO A 317 35.86 6.90 9.72
CA PRO A 317 36.03 7.89 8.66
C PRO A 317 37.51 8.24 8.40
N TRP A 318 38.04 7.96 7.20
CA TRP A 318 39.48 8.16 6.95
C TRP A 318 39.88 9.54 6.42
N LYS A 319 38.93 10.36 5.92
CA LYS A 319 39.25 11.59 5.17
C LYS A 319 40.08 12.63 5.95
N ASN A 320 40.27 12.47 7.27
CA ASN A 320 40.99 13.43 8.12
C ASN A 320 42.00 12.79 9.11
N ARG A 321 42.42 11.53 8.95
CA ARG A 321 43.41 10.89 9.85
C ARG A 321 44.78 10.69 9.19
N GLY A 322 45.68 11.65 9.41
CA GLY A 322 47.11 11.57 9.13
C GLY A 322 47.53 12.14 7.78
N THR A 323 48.50 13.05 7.79
CA THR A 323 49.13 13.65 6.61
C THR A 323 50.04 12.63 5.94
N ILE A 324 49.93 12.47 4.63
CA ILE A 324 50.93 11.75 3.84
C ILE A 324 52.15 12.69 3.76
N TYR A 325 53.17 12.43 4.56
CA TYR A 325 54.44 13.16 4.49
C TYR A 325 55.31 12.64 3.35
#